data_AF-A0A9W6I994-F1
#
_entry.id   AF-A0A9W6I994-F1
#
_cell.length_a   1.000
_cell.length_b   1.000
_cell.length_c   1.000
_cell.angle_alpha   90.00
_cell.angle_beta   90.00
_cell.angle_gamma   90.00
#
_symmetry.space_group_name_H-M   'P 1'
#
loop_
_entity.id
_entity.type
_entity.pdbx_description
1 polymer ?
#
loop_
_entity_poly.entity_id
_entity_poly.type
_entity_poly.pdbx_seq_one_letter_code
_entity_poly.pdbx_strand_id
1 'polypeptide(L)'
;MRPAIRHLCRGLRVEPQKRFAPHLHMAIRRTLPRAEIKAIAAATYHQVWWPALDQVRFKGDHLPVWVEREEQAEPYPDGQAGDYLDPATGELLPTWEEALDRLDTDDEAEPLHVVRFGAQVDVQGLLAGSPDAHKRIGYLTKYLTKSLGETLDLDPDEDEQGDETPAASTARAAINQARWDHAARLVEALRYEPCSPTCANWLRYGIQPKGAKAGMTPGRCKGKAHKAEHLGYAGRRVLVSRKWSNKTLHDHKADRRAWVLDMLGLPADAETDPHRYVWRPVSTKDPTRTPLPVRLLRGVANRHRTRARLDELRARADGRPTPDLPANTPLREAA
;
A
#
# COMPACT_ATOMS: atom_id res chain seq x y z
N MET A 1 -25.95 4.49 3.56
CA MET A 1 -25.30 5.52 4.42
C MET A 1 -23.76 5.54 4.28
N ARG A 2 -23.20 5.47 3.06
CA ARG A 2 -21.76 5.46 2.77
C ARG A 2 -20.99 6.83 2.62
N PRO A 3 -21.54 8.06 2.85
CA PRO A 3 -20.76 9.27 2.58
C PRO A 3 -20.04 9.93 3.78
N ALA A 4 -20.43 9.68 5.04
CA ALA A 4 -20.04 10.59 6.14
C ALA A 4 -18.53 10.66 6.47
N ILE A 5 -17.79 9.55 6.31
CA ILE A 5 -16.36 9.49 6.70
C ILE A 5 -15.43 10.10 5.64
N ARG A 6 -15.92 10.31 4.40
CA ARG A 6 -15.06 10.65 3.26
C ARG A 6 -14.57 12.11 3.24
N HIS A 7 -15.21 13.03 3.97
CA HIS A 7 -14.95 14.48 3.85
C HIS A 7 -13.98 15.06 4.89
N LEU A 8 -13.40 14.24 5.76
CA LEU A 8 -12.75 14.71 6.99
C LEU A 8 -11.24 14.47 7.07
N CYS A 9 -10.63 13.61 6.25
CA CYS A 9 -9.28 13.09 6.53
C CYS A 9 -8.14 13.69 5.67
N ARG A 10 -7.04 14.12 6.31
CA ARG A 10 -5.80 14.63 5.68
C ARG A 10 -4.78 13.54 5.29
N GLY A 11 -4.81 12.42 5.98
CA GLY A 11 -3.84 11.35 5.81
C GLY A 11 -4.29 10.15 6.61
N LEU A 12 -4.09 8.96 6.04
CA LEU A 12 -4.51 7.71 6.63
C LEU A 12 -3.35 6.73 6.56
N ARG A 13 -3.09 6.07 7.68
CA ARG A 13 -2.10 5.00 7.74
C ARG A 13 -2.62 3.77 8.46
N VAL A 14 -2.22 2.60 7.95
CA VAL A 14 -2.35 1.32 8.65
C VAL A 14 -1.02 0.86 9.26
N GLU A 15 -1.07 0.39 10.50
CA GLU A 15 0.07 -0.15 11.26
C GLU A 15 -0.30 -1.48 11.93
N PRO A 16 0.61 -2.46 12.04
CA PRO A 16 0.35 -3.67 12.79
C PRO A 16 0.66 -3.42 14.27
N GLN A 17 -0.30 -3.69 15.15
CA GLN A 17 -0.08 -3.65 16.61
C GLN A 17 0.10 -5.06 17.17
N LYS A 18 -0.14 -5.25 18.47
CA LYS A 18 -0.12 -6.56 19.14
C LYS A 18 -0.89 -7.60 18.31
N ARG A 19 -0.24 -8.74 18.04
CA ARG A 19 -0.73 -9.83 17.17
C ARG A 19 -0.99 -9.45 15.71
N PHE A 20 -0.42 -8.35 15.24
CA PHE A 20 -0.54 -7.81 13.88
C PHE A 20 -1.94 -7.34 13.48
N ALA A 21 -2.80 -7.05 14.46
CA ALA A 21 -4.08 -6.43 14.18
C ALA A 21 -3.87 -5.06 13.50
N PRO A 22 -4.52 -4.79 12.36
CA PRO A 22 -4.34 -3.54 11.62
C PRO A 22 -4.98 -2.37 12.39
N HIS A 23 -4.16 -1.39 12.73
CA HIS A 23 -4.57 -0.16 13.39
C HIS A 23 -4.54 1.02 12.43
N LEU A 24 -5.60 1.83 12.52
CA LEU A 24 -5.84 2.92 11.62
C LEU A 24 -5.52 4.25 12.29
N HIS A 25 -4.50 4.95 11.78
CA HIS A 25 -4.21 6.33 12.17
C HIS A 25 -4.78 7.29 11.13
N MET A 26 -5.61 8.23 11.57
CA MET A 26 -6.29 9.19 10.71
C MET A 26 -6.03 10.60 11.22
N ALA A 27 -5.48 11.47 10.37
CA ALA A 27 -5.51 12.90 10.64
C ALA A 27 -6.83 13.46 10.12
N ILE A 28 -7.66 14.05 10.99
CA ILE A 28 -8.96 14.63 10.62
C ILE A 28 -8.86 16.17 10.67
N ARG A 29 -9.34 16.84 9.63
CA ARG A 29 -9.51 18.30 9.59
C ARG A 29 -10.90 18.64 10.11
N ARG A 30 -11.00 19.72 10.89
CA ARG A 30 -12.18 20.19 11.66
C ARG A 30 -12.28 19.54 13.04
N THR A 31 -13.03 20.21 13.90
CA THR A 31 -13.42 19.75 15.22
C THR A 31 -14.68 18.90 15.09
N LEU A 32 -14.57 17.61 15.40
CA LEU A 32 -15.72 16.74 15.62
C LEU A 32 -15.77 16.35 17.09
N PRO A 33 -16.95 16.31 17.72
CA PRO A 33 -17.12 15.76 19.05
C PRO A 33 -16.55 14.34 19.12
N ARG A 34 -15.81 14.03 20.19
CA ARG A 34 -15.25 12.68 20.40
C ARG A 34 -16.34 11.60 20.44
N ALA A 35 -17.50 11.94 21.02
CA ALA A 35 -18.65 11.04 21.06
C ALA A 35 -19.15 10.69 19.65
N GLU A 36 -19.17 11.65 18.74
CA GLU A 36 -19.59 11.43 17.35
C GLU A 36 -18.59 10.54 16.60
N ILE A 37 -17.28 10.77 16.76
CA ILE A 37 -16.26 9.90 16.16
C ILE A 37 -16.38 8.45 16.67
N LYS A 38 -16.60 8.28 17.98
CA LYS A 38 -16.80 6.95 18.57
C LYS A 38 -18.07 6.27 18.04
N ALA A 39 -19.17 7.02 17.91
CA ALA A 39 -20.42 6.51 17.33
C ALA A 39 -20.23 6.11 15.86
N ILE A 40 -19.55 6.94 15.07
CA ILE A 40 -19.21 6.64 13.67
C ILE A 40 -18.35 5.36 13.59
N ALA A 41 -17.30 5.24 14.41
CA ALA A 41 -16.45 4.06 14.43
C ALA A 41 -17.25 2.79 14.79
N ALA A 42 -18.10 2.86 15.83
CA ALA A 42 -18.95 1.75 16.24
C ALA A 42 -19.98 1.34 15.17
N ALA A 43 -20.52 2.31 14.44
CA ALA A 43 -21.48 2.06 13.36
C ALA A 43 -20.82 1.64 12.04
N THR A 44 -19.49 1.78 11.90
CA THR A 44 -18.79 1.46 10.65
C THR A 44 -18.43 -0.01 10.59
N TYR A 45 -18.93 -0.67 9.56
CA TYR A 45 -18.60 -2.05 9.24
C TYR A 45 -18.41 -2.23 7.74
N HIS A 46 -17.74 -3.33 7.37
CA HIS A 46 -17.62 -3.80 6.01
C HIS A 46 -18.01 -5.27 5.94
N GLN A 47 -18.92 -5.60 5.03
CA GLN A 47 -19.28 -6.99 4.72
C GLN A 47 -18.53 -7.41 3.46
N VAL A 48 -17.92 -8.59 3.52
CA VAL A 48 -17.28 -9.26 2.39
C VAL A 48 -18.22 -10.38 1.96
N TRP A 49 -18.95 -10.12 0.88
CA TRP A 49 -19.86 -11.07 0.25
C TRP A 49 -19.09 -11.86 -0.81
N TRP A 50 -18.42 -12.90 -0.35
CA TRP A 50 -17.66 -13.83 -1.18
C TRP A 50 -18.17 -15.25 -0.96
N PRO A 51 -17.92 -16.17 -1.90
CA PRO A 51 -18.25 -17.57 -1.71
C PRO A 51 -17.59 -18.18 -0.47
N ALA A 52 -18.22 -19.24 0.06
CA ALA A 52 -17.78 -19.92 1.28
C ALA A 52 -16.39 -20.57 1.13
N LEU A 53 -15.65 -20.62 2.25
CA LEU A 53 -14.30 -21.18 2.36
C LEU A 53 -14.22 -22.34 3.36
N ASP A 54 -15.36 -22.86 3.77
CA ASP A 54 -15.52 -23.90 4.78
C ASP A 54 -15.06 -25.28 4.29
N GLN A 55 -15.22 -25.56 2.99
CA GLN A 55 -14.82 -26.82 2.38
C GLN A 55 -13.63 -26.68 1.42
N VAL A 56 -12.48 -27.26 1.82
CA VAL A 56 -11.35 -27.46 0.90
C VAL A 56 -11.67 -28.63 -0.04
N ARG A 57 -11.91 -28.32 -1.33
CA ARG A 57 -12.20 -29.31 -2.37
C ARG A 57 -10.92 -29.85 -3.03
N PHE A 58 -9.94 -28.98 -3.28
CA PHE A 58 -8.70 -29.32 -3.98
C PHE A 58 -7.46 -29.18 -3.09
N LYS A 59 -6.69 -30.26 -2.95
CA LYS A 59 -5.50 -30.34 -2.09
C LYS A 59 -4.53 -31.43 -2.54
N GLY A 60 -3.25 -31.27 -2.19
CA GLY A 60 -2.22 -32.25 -2.51
C GLY A 60 -2.12 -32.44 -4.02
N ASP A 61 -2.20 -33.70 -4.47
CA ASP A 61 -2.09 -34.08 -5.87
C ASP A 61 -3.43 -33.98 -6.63
N HIS A 62 -4.54 -33.75 -5.92
CA HIS A 62 -5.86 -33.53 -6.52
C HIS A 62 -6.10 -32.02 -6.69
N LEU A 63 -5.63 -31.50 -7.82
CA LEU A 63 -5.76 -30.09 -8.21
C LEU A 63 -6.60 -29.96 -9.48
N PRO A 64 -7.35 -28.86 -9.65
CA PRO A 64 -8.16 -28.66 -10.83
C PRO A 64 -7.26 -28.44 -12.06
N VAL A 65 -7.71 -28.95 -13.20
CA VAL A 65 -6.96 -28.93 -14.46
C VAL A 65 -7.52 -27.85 -15.36
N TRP A 66 -6.63 -27.12 -16.04
CA TRP A 66 -7.03 -26.13 -17.04
C TRP A 66 -7.39 -26.81 -18.35
N VAL A 67 -8.51 -26.42 -18.94
CA VAL A 67 -8.90 -26.75 -20.31
C VAL A 67 -9.07 -25.49 -21.12
N GLU A 68 -8.60 -25.55 -22.37
CA GLU A 68 -8.85 -24.50 -23.33
C GLU A 68 -10.31 -24.57 -23.78
N ARG A 69 -10.91 -23.40 -23.96
CA ARG A 69 -12.25 -23.27 -24.48
C ARG A 69 -12.21 -23.30 -26.00
N GLU A 70 -13.28 -23.80 -26.61
CA GLU A 70 -13.45 -23.73 -28.07
C GLU A 70 -13.37 -22.29 -28.59
N GLU A 71 -12.76 -22.10 -29.76
CA GLU A 71 -12.53 -20.77 -30.34
C GLU A 71 -13.82 -20.00 -30.65
N GLN A 72 -14.94 -20.70 -30.85
CA GLN A 72 -16.24 -20.11 -31.19
C GLN A 72 -17.12 -19.81 -29.98
N ALA A 73 -16.69 -20.15 -28.77
CA ALA A 73 -17.48 -19.89 -27.58
C ALA A 73 -17.51 -18.39 -27.24
N GLU A 74 -18.63 -17.94 -26.67
CA GLU A 74 -18.76 -16.57 -26.20
C GLU A 74 -17.65 -16.24 -25.19
N PRO A 75 -16.92 -15.12 -25.39
CA PRO A 75 -15.83 -14.74 -24.51
C PRO A 75 -16.39 -14.29 -23.16
N TYR A 76 -15.68 -14.63 -22.09
CA TYR A 76 -16.04 -14.10 -20.78
C TYR A 76 -15.85 -12.58 -20.72
N PRO A 77 -16.76 -11.85 -20.04
CA PRO A 77 -16.62 -10.40 -19.84
C PRO A 77 -15.31 -9.99 -19.14
N ASP A 78 -14.70 -10.88 -18.36
CA ASP A 78 -13.47 -10.64 -17.62
C ASP A 78 -12.18 -11.05 -18.38
N GLY A 79 -12.32 -11.55 -19.61
CA GLY A 79 -11.22 -11.93 -20.49
C GLY A 79 -10.60 -13.30 -20.17
N GLN A 80 -11.27 -14.15 -19.38
CA GLN A 80 -10.92 -15.55 -19.22
C GLN A 80 -11.07 -16.31 -20.55
N ALA A 81 -10.09 -17.17 -20.88
CA ALA A 81 -9.96 -17.83 -22.20
C ALA A 81 -10.08 -19.37 -22.15
N GLY A 82 -10.37 -19.92 -20.99
CA GLY A 82 -10.47 -21.36 -20.74
C GLY A 82 -11.07 -21.57 -19.35
N ASP A 83 -11.14 -22.82 -18.92
CA ASP A 83 -11.86 -23.19 -17.70
C ASP A 83 -11.02 -24.13 -16.83
N TYR A 84 -11.27 -24.10 -15.53
CA TYR A 84 -10.80 -25.12 -14.63
C TYR A 84 -11.86 -26.19 -14.43
N LEU A 85 -11.46 -27.46 -14.49
CA LEU A 85 -12.32 -28.61 -14.24
C LEU A 85 -11.78 -29.48 -13.11
N ASP A 86 -12.69 -30.20 -12.46
CA ASP A 86 -12.36 -31.26 -11.51
C ASP A 86 -11.92 -32.52 -12.29
N PRO A 87 -10.67 -32.99 -12.14
CA PRO A 87 -10.19 -34.16 -12.87
C PRO A 87 -10.85 -35.48 -12.46
N ALA A 88 -11.50 -35.56 -11.29
CA ALA A 88 -12.19 -36.77 -10.84
C ALA A 88 -13.60 -36.89 -11.44
N THR A 89 -14.31 -35.77 -11.61
CA THR A 89 -15.70 -35.76 -12.11
C THR A 89 -15.81 -35.34 -13.57
N GLY A 90 -14.82 -34.60 -14.09
CA GLY A 90 -14.87 -33.96 -15.41
C GLY A 90 -15.72 -32.68 -15.44
N GLU A 91 -16.29 -32.26 -14.30
CA GLU A 91 -17.15 -31.07 -14.24
C GLU A 91 -16.33 -29.78 -14.23
N LEU A 92 -16.81 -28.77 -14.96
CA LEU A 92 -16.25 -27.43 -14.89
C LEU A 92 -16.53 -26.82 -13.52
N LEU A 93 -15.53 -26.16 -12.95
CA LEU A 93 -15.71 -25.37 -11.75
C LEU A 93 -16.56 -24.14 -12.06
N PRO A 94 -17.44 -23.70 -11.14
CA PRO A 94 -18.16 -22.45 -11.29
C PRO A 94 -17.22 -21.27 -11.47
N THR A 95 -17.59 -20.37 -12.38
CA THR A 95 -16.89 -19.09 -12.52
C THR A 95 -17.09 -18.20 -11.30
N TRP A 96 -16.28 -17.16 -11.19
CA TRP A 96 -16.43 -16.17 -10.13
C TRP A 96 -17.82 -15.51 -10.16
N GLU A 97 -18.33 -15.20 -11.35
CA GLU A 97 -19.63 -14.53 -11.51
C GLU A 97 -20.77 -15.49 -11.18
N GLU A 98 -20.74 -16.73 -11.66
CA GLU A 98 -21.71 -17.78 -11.27
C GLU A 98 -21.71 -18.06 -9.76
N ALA A 99 -20.54 -18.02 -9.13
CA ALA A 99 -20.43 -18.21 -7.68
C ALA A 99 -21.05 -17.04 -6.89
N LEU A 100 -20.98 -15.81 -7.43
CA LEU A 100 -21.67 -14.66 -6.84
C LEU A 100 -23.17 -14.68 -7.13
N ASP A 101 -23.58 -15.08 -8.34
CA ASP A 101 -24.99 -15.19 -8.71
C ASP A 101 -25.71 -16.21 -7.81
N ARG A 102 -25.07 -17.35 -7.51
CA ARG A 102 -25.60 -18.34 -6.55
C ARG A 102 -25.80 -17.74 -5.17
N LEU A 103 -24.84 -16.93 -4.71
CA LEU A 103 -24.90 -16.26 -3.43
C LEU A 103 -26.00 -15.19 -3.40
N ASP A 104 -26.23 -14.48 -4.51
CA ASP A 104 -27.31 -13.50 -4.63
C ASP A 104 -28.70 -14.17 -4.65
N THR A 105 -28.80 -15.42 -5.10
CA THR A 105 -30.07 -16.19 -5.12
C THR A 105 -30.34 -17.00 -3.85
N ASP A 106 -29.39 -17.07 -2.93
CA ASP A 106 -29.51 -17.82 -1.68
C ASP A 106 -30.07 -16.90 -0.57
N ASP A 107 -31.33 -17.11 -0.20
CA ASP A 107 -32.03 -16.30 0.81
C ASP A 107 -31.40 -16.42 2.21
N GLU A 108 -30.62 -17.47 2.47
CA GLU A 108 -29.92 -17.72 3.74
C GLU A 108 -28.43 -17.33 3.67
N ALA A 109 -27.98 -16.72 2.57
CA ALA A 109 -26.59 -16.33 2.41
C ALA A 109 -26.13 -15.34 3.47
N GLU A 110 -25.00 -15.64 4.11
CA GLU A 110 -24.32 -14.74 5.03
C GLU A 110 -23.01 -14.20 4.43
N PRO A 111 -22.60 -12.97 4.79
CA PRO A 111 -21.31 -12.45 4.36
C PRO A 111 -20.18 -13.27 4.98
N LEU A 112 -19.28 -13.80 4.15
CA LEU A 112 -18.09 -14.55 4.57
C LEU A 112 -17.36 -13.89 5.74
N HIS A 113 -17.20 -12.57 5.69
CA HIS A 113 -16.65 -11.78 6.79
C HIS A 113 -17.42 -10.49 7.03
N VAL A 114 -17.58 -10.13 8.30
CA VAL A 114 -17.99 -8.78 8.70
C VAL A 114 -16.91 -8.15 9.58
N VAL A 115 -16.25 -7.13 9.03
CA VAL A 115 -15.16 -6.42 9.70
C VAL A 115 -15.70 -5.13 10.32
N ARG A 116 -15.34 -4.88 11.57
CA ARG A 116 -15.70 -3.69 12.36
C ARG A 116 -14.45 -3.06 12.98
N PHE A 117 -14.52 -1.79 13.35
CA PHE A 117 -13.51 -1.21 14.22
C PHE A 117 -13.58 -1.84 15.62
N GLY A 118 -12.43 -2.04 16.25
CA GLY A 118 -12.36 -2.47 17.64
C GLY A 118 -12.78 -1.37 18.61
N ALA A 119 -12.92 -1.72 19.89
CA ALA A 119 -13.34 -0.78 20.94
C ALA A 119 -12.33 0.35 21.20
N GLN A 120 -11.07 0.19 20.77
CA GLN A 120 -10.01 1.17 20.98
C GLN A 120 -10.08 2.30 19.94
N VAL A 121 -10.66 3.42 20.35
CA VAL A 121 -10.73 4.66 19.56
C VAL A 121 -10.14 5.80 20.38
N ASP A 122 -8.90 6.19 20.06
CA ASP A 122 -8.22 7.35 20.64
C ASP A 122 -8.36 8.57 19.73
N VAL A 123 -8.90 9.67 20.27
CA VAL A 123 -9.17 10.91 19.53
C VAL A 123 -8.46 12.08 20.22
N GLN A 124 -7.42 12.56 19.56
CA GLN A 124 -6.58 13.66 20.03
C GLN A 124 -6.91 14.95 19.26
N GLY A 125 -7.14 16.04 20.00
CA GLY A 125 -7.28 17.37 19.42
C GLY A 125 -5.91 18.00 19.27
N LEU A 126 -5.58 18.50 18.08
CA LEU A 126 -4.27 19.10 17.79
C LEU A 126 -4.46 20.57 17.40
N LEU A 127 -3.73 21.46 18.09
CA LEU A 127 -3.66 22.87 17.73
C LEU A 127 -2.68 23.06 16.57
N ALA A 128 -3.12 23.74 15.52
CA ALA A 128 -2.28 24.03 14.36
C ALA A 128 -1.04 24.84 14.77
N GLY A 129 0.12 24.51 14.18
CA GLY A 129 1.39 25.18 14.48
C GLY A 129 2.07 24.77 15.79
N SER A 130 1.40 23.99 16.65
CA SER A 130 1.99 23.54 17.91
C SER A 130 3.12 22.50 17.71
N PRO A 131 4.07 22.39 18.65
CA PRO A 131 5.06 21.30 18.65
C PRO A 131 4.43 19.90 18.64
N ASP A 132 3.31 19.72 19.35
CA ASP A 132 2.59 18.44 19.40
C ASP A 132 2.00 18.06 18.04
N ALA A 133 1.41 19.02 17.31
CA ALA A 133 0.94 18.78 15.95
C ALA A 133 2.09 18.33 15.02
N HIS A 134 3.27 18.93 15.12
CA HIS A 134 4.45 18.50 14.36
C HIS A 134 4.89 17.08 14.73
N LYS A 135 4.93 16.74 16.02
CA LYS A 135 5.28 15.40 16.50
C LYS A 135 4.32 14.35 15.95
N ARG A 136 3.00 14.58 15.99
CA ARG A 136 1.98 13.64 15.49
C ARG A 136 2.00 13.50 13.97
N ILE A 137 2.28 14.58 13.23
CA ILE A 137 2.51 14.51 11.78
C ILE A 137 3.78 13.68 11.49
N GLY A 138 4.85 13.86 12.27
CA GLY A 138 6.05 13.04 12.19
C GLY A 138 5.74 11.56 12.38
N TYR A 139 4.95 11.22 13.40
CA TYR A 139 4.51 9.84 13.66
C TYR A 139 3.70 9.27 12.48
N LEU A 140 2.71 9.99 11.97
CA LEU A 140 1.94 9.56 10.78
C LEU A 140 2.83 9.31 9.55
N THR A 141 3.92 10.07 9.42
CA THR A 141 4.82 10.04 8.27
C THR A 141 6.05 9.14 8.41
N LYS A 142 6.39 8.62 9.63
CA LYS A 142 7.43 7.60 10.01
C LYS A 142 7.51 6.33 9.12
N TYR A 143 6.61 6.25 8.17
CA TYR A 143 5.67 5.17 8.12
C TYR A 143 5.11 5.06 6.69
N LEU A 144 5.37 6.11 5.90
CA LEU A 144 5.47 6.14 4.45
C LEU A 144 6.60 5.24 3.92
N THR A 145 7.67 5.04 4.69
CA THR A 145 8.89 4.36 4.24
C THR A 145 9.07 2.95 4.81
N LYS A 146 8.49 2.64 5.99
CA LYS A 146 8.57 1.29 6.58
C LYS A 146 7.56 0.32 5.93
N SER A 147 7.95 -0.93 5.68
CA SER A 147 7.02 -2.03 5.38
C SER A 147 6.34 -2.57 6.66
N LEU A 148 5.29 -3.38 6.52
CA LEU A 148 4.59 -3.96 7.70
C LEU A 148 5.47 -5.03 8.37
N GLY A 149 6.20 -5.82 7.58
CA GLY A 149 7.15 -6.81 8.08
C GLY A 149 8.40 -6.21 8.75
N GLU A 150 8.80 -4.99 8.39
CA GLU A 150 9.92 -4.28 9.05
C GLU A 150 9.61 -3.81 10.49
N THR A 151 8.37 -3.97 10.95
CA THR A 151 7.96 -3.60 12.33
C THR A 151 7.81 -4.84 13.23
N LEU A 152 8.45 -5.95 12.88
CA LEU A 152 8.41 -7.18 13.68
C LEU A 152 9.28 -7.08 14.93
N ASP A 153 10.46 -6.50 14.82
CA ASP A 153 11.29 -6.22 15.98
C ASP A 153 10.82 -4.94 16.65
N LEU A 154 10.79 -4.95 17.99
CA LEU A 154 10.50 -3.74 18.76
C LEU A 154 11.70 -2.79 18.65
N ASP A 155 11.43 -1.52 18.31
CA ASP A 155 12.46 -0.47 18.24
C ASP A 155 13.07 -0.34 19.66
N PRO A 156 14.39 -0.51 19.86
CA PRO A 156 15.02 -0.44 21.19
C PRO A 156 14.82 0.93 21.85
N ASP A 157 14.64 1.98 21.03
CA ASP A 157 14.40 3.35 21.47
C ASP A 157 12.93 3.67 21.81
N GLU A 158 11.96 2.77 21.53
CA GLU A 158 10.53 3.03 21.79
C GLU A 158 10.12 2.79 23.25
N ASP A 159 10.90 2.02 24.01
CA ASP A 159 10.67 1.72 25.42
C ASP A 159 11.73 2.42 26.31
N GLU A 160 11.57 3.74 26.47
CA GLU A 160 12.12 4.63 27.51
C GLU A 160 13.66 4.71 27.76
N GLN A 161 14.21 5.91 27.51
CA GLN A 161 15.00 6.79 28.41
C GLN A 161 15.91 6.24 29.56
N GLY A 162 16.32 4.97 29.58
CA GLY A 162 17.21 4.41 30.60
C GLY A 162 18.18 3.38 30.06
N ASP A 163 19.32 3.20 30.75
CA ASP A 163 20.35 2.20 30.42
C ASP A 163 19.73 0.80 30.34
N GLU A 164 19.82 0.15 29.16
CA GLU A 164 19.23 -1.17 28.93
C GLU A 164 20.00 -2.24 29.71
N THR A 165 19.31 -2.99 30.57
CA THR A 165 19.92 -4.09 31.33
C THR A 165 19.94 -5.39 30.51
N PRO A 166 20.88 -6.33 30.76
CA PRO A 166 20.91 -7.63 30.08
C PRO A 166 19.61 -8.45 30.20
N ALA A 167 18.91 -8.32 31.33
CA ALA A 167 17.62 -8.96 31.54
C ALA A 167 16.52 -8.36 30.64
N ALA A 168 16.50 -7.03 30.47
CA ALA A 168 15.59 -6.35 29.55
C ALA A 168 15.85 -6.76 28.09
N SER A 169 17.12 -6.86 27.70
CA SER A 169 17.53 -7.32 26.37
C SER A 169 17.11 -8.77 26.09
N THR A 170 17.25 -9.66 27.09
CA THR A 170 16.82 -11.07 26.95
C THR A 170 15.30 -11.18 26.81
N ALA A 171 14.53 -10.43 27.60
CA ALA A 171 13.08 -10.38 27.50
C ALA A 171 12.62 -9.83 26.13
N ARG A 172 13.29 -8.78 25.63
CA ARG A 172 13.08 -8.21 24.30
C ARG A 172 13.27 -9.25 23.20
N ALA A 173 14.38 -9.98 23.25
CA ALA A 173 14.69 -11.03 22.28
C ALA A 173 13.61 -12.12 22.24
N ALA A 174 13.15 -12.58 23.41
CA ALA A 174 12.06 -13.56 23.50
C ALA A 174 10.74 -13.04 22.91
N ILE A 175 10.41 -11.76 23.13
CA ILE A 175 9.21 -11.14 22.55
C ILE A 175 9.34 -11.03 21.03
N ASN A 176 10.50 -10.61 20.51
CA ASN A 176 10.74 -10.53 19.07
C ASN A 176 10.60 -11.93 18.43
N GLN A 177 11.19 -12.97 19.03
CA GLN A 177 11.04 -14.34 18.54
C GLN A 177 9.56 -14.77 18.48
N ALA A 178 8.79 -14.54 19.54
CA ALA A 178 7.37 -14.88 19.56
C ALA A 178 6.56 -14.12 18.47
N ARG A 179 6.95 -12.88 18.15
CA ARG A 179 6.36 -12.10 17.04
C ARG A 179 6.71 -12.70 15.69
N TRP A 180 7.97 -13.11 15.48
CA TRP A 180 8.41 -13.79 14.26
C TRP A 180 7.68 -15.13 14.07
N ASP A 181 7.53 -15.94 15.11
CA ASP A 181 6.79 -17.20 15.05
C ASP A 181 5.31 -16.99 14.70
N HIS A 182 4.70 -15.95 15.28
CA HIS A 182 3.33 -15.56 14.95
C HIS A 182 3.21 -15.10 13.50
N ALA A 183 4.19 -14.36 12.99
CA ALA A 183 4.22 -13.89 11.60
C ALA A 183 4.36 -15.08 10.63
N ALA A 184 5.21 -16.05 10.95
CA ALA A 184 5.37 -17.26 10.16
C ALA A 184 4.07 -18.08 10.10
N ARG A 185 3.38 -18.29 11.23
CA ARG A 185 2.07 -18.96 11.27
C ARG A 185 1.02 -18.20 10.45
N LEU A 186 1.00 -16.87 10.56
CA LEU A 186 0.07 -16.04 9.79
C LEU A 186 0.33 -16.14 8.29
N VAL A 187 1.60 -16.10 7.85
CA VAL A 187 1.96 -16.24 6.43
C VAL A 187 1.59 -17.62 5.90
N GLU A 188 1.76 -18.68 6.68
CA GLU A 188 1.34 -20.02 6.26
C GLU A 188 -0.17 -20.14 6.15
N ALA A 189 -0.94 -19.56 7.07
CA ALA A 189 -2.40 -19.51 6.94
C ALA A 189 -2.81 -18.71 5.69
N LEU A 190 -2.26 -17.50 5.54
CA LEU A 190 -2.53 -16.62 4.40
C LEU A 190 -2.13 -17.24 3.06
N ARG A 191 -1.25 -18.23 3.03
CA ARG A 191 -0.87 -18.93 1.80
C ARG A 191 -2.09 -19.48 1.08
N TYR A 192 -3.10 -19.98 1.81
CA TYR A 192 -4.27 -20.66 1.25
C TYR A 192 -5.57 -19.85 1.32
N GLU A 193 -5.59 -18.73 2.03
CA GLU A 193 -6.77 -17.85 2.10
C GLU A 193 -6.91 -16.99 0.83
N PRO A 194 -8.08 -16.88 0.19
CA PRO A 194 -8.25 -15.98 -0.94
C PRO A 194 -8.10 -14.51 -0.53
N CYS A 195 -7.27 -13.75 -1.24
CA CYS A 195 -7.00 -12.35 -0.91
C CYS A 195 -7.79 -11.33 -1.74
N SER A 196 -8.40 -11.77 -2.84
CA SER A 196 -9.14 -10.94 -3.81
C SER A 196 -9.95 -11.83 -4.77
N PRO A 197 -10.91 -11.29 -5.53
CA PRO A 197 -11.66 -12.04 -6.55
C PRO A 197 -10.77 -12.78 -7.56
N THR A 198 -9.61 -12.20 -7.89
CA THR A 198 -8.65 -12.76 -8.85
C THR A 198 -7.63 -13.72 -8.24
N CYS A 199 -7.77 -14.09 -6.95
CA CYS A 199 -6.77 -14.88 -6.24
C CYS A 199 -6.85 -16.36 -6.65
N ALA A 200 -5.71 -16.96 -7.03
CA ALA A 200 -5.63 -18.37 -7.40
C ALA A 200 -6.07 -19.36 -6.30
N ASN A 201 -6.19 -18.92 -5.05
CA ASN A 201 -6.66 -19.75 -3.95
C ASN A 201 -8.15 -20.10 -4.05
N TRP A 202 -8.95 -19.40 -4.86
CA TRP A 202 -10.34 -19.81 -5.14
C TRP A 202 -10.44 -21.22 -5.70
N LEU A 203 -9.43 -21.65 -6.46
CA LEU A 203 -9.33 -23.01 -6.99
C LEU A 203 -9.29 -24.06 -5.89
N ARG A 204 -8.80 -23.74 -4.69
CA ARG A 204 -8.80 -24.65 -3.53
C ARG A 204 -10.22 -24.99 -3.07
N TYR A 205 -11.12 -24.04 -3.20
CA TYR A 205 -12.51 -24.09 -2.76
C TYR A 205 -13.45 -24.44 -3.93
N GLY A 206 -12.89 -24.79 -5.09
CA GLY A 206 -13.64 -25.22 -6.27
C GLY A 206 -14.36 -24.09 -6.99
N ILE A 207 -13.77 -22.89 -7.01
CA ILE A 207 -14.27 -21.73 -7.75
C ILE A 207 -13.17 -21.20 -8.65
N GLN A 208 -13.51 -20.85 -9.90
CA GLN A 208 -12.58 -20.19 -10.78
C GLN A 208 -12.41 -18.72 -10.36
N PRO A 209 -11.18 -18.23 -10.14
CA PRO A 209 -10.97 -16.82 -9.82
C PRO A 209 -11.38 -15.92 -10.98
N LYS A 210 -11.79 -14.68 -10.69
CA LYS A 210 -12.11 -13.70 -11.75
C LYS A 210 -10.92 -13.52 -12.70
N GLY A 211 -11.16 -13.69 -14.00
CA GLY A 211 -10.16 -13.66 -15.05
C GLY A 211 -9.15 -14.79 -14.92
N ALA A 212 -9.63 -16.03 -14.72
CA ALA A 212 -8.78 -17.21 -14.55
C ALA A 212 -7.86 -17.41 -15.76
N LYS A 213 -6.68 -17.99 -15.51
CA LYS A 213 -5.66 -18.25 -16.53
C LYS A 213 -5.00 -19.59 -16.30
N ALA A 214 -4.55 -20.22 -17.38
CA ALA A 214 -3.69 -21.40 -17.34
C ALA A 214 -2.51 -21.21 -16.37
N GLY A 215 -2.23 -22.24 -15.57
CA GLY A 215 -1.12 -22.25 -14.62
C GLY A 215 -1.36 -21.52 -13.30
N MET A 216 -2.56 -21.00 -13.03
CA MET A 216 -2.94 -20.65 -11.65
C MET A 216 -3.03 -21.92 -10.79
N THR A 217 -2.56 -21.83 -9.54
CA THR A 217 -2.52 -22.96 -8.61
C THR A 217 -2.80 -22.48 -7.18
N PRO A 218 -3.60 -23.21 -6.40
CA PRO A 218 -3.76 -22.96 -4.97
C PRO A 218 -2.42 -22.82 -4.23
N GLY A 219 -2.31 -21.84 -3.34
CA GLY A 219 -1.11 -21.59 -2.55
C GLY A 219 0.03 -20.85 -3.29
N ARG A 220 -0.19 -20.46 -4.55
CA ARG A 220 0.82 -19.80 -5.40
C ARG A 220 0.39 -18.41 -5.91
N CYS A 221 -0.59 -17.80 -5.27
CA CYS A 221 -1.04 -16.45 -5.63
C CYS A 221 0.10 -15.42 -5.47
N LYS A 222 0.33 -14.61 -6.51
CA LYS A 222 1.35 -13.54 -6.52
C LYS A 222 0.85 -12.21 -5.92
N GLY A 223 -0.37 -12.22 -5.36
CA GLY A 223 -1.03 -11.07 -4.77
C GLY A 223 -0.23 -10.51 -3.60
N LYS A 224 -0.33 -9.19 -3.41
CA LYS A 224 0.41 -8.46 -2.38
C LYS A 224 0.18 -9.03 -0.97
N ALA A 225 -1.05 -9.44 -0.65
CA ALA A 225 -1.40 -10.00 0.66
C ALA A 225 -0.62 -11.27 1.03
N HIS A 226 -0.19 -12.07 0.04
CA HIS A 226 0.53 -13.33 0.26
C HIS A 226 2.02 -13.15 0.49
N LYS A 227 2.55 -11.92 0.40
CA LYS A 227 3.95 -11.66 0.68
C LYS A 227 4.15 -11.43 2.18
N ALA A 228 5.17 -12.06 2.75
CA ALA A 228 5.51 -11.94 4.18
C ALA A 228 5.67 -10.47 4.62
N GLU A 229 6.26 -9.62 3.78
CA GLU A 229 6.43 -8.16 4.01
C GLU A 229 5.12 -7.39 4.21
N HIS A 230 3.98 -7.98 3.88
CA HIS A 230 2.67 -7.34 3.89
C HIS A 230 1.66 -7.96 4.87
N LEU A 231 1.96 -9.13 5.46
CA LEU A 231 1.15 -9.76 6.51
C LEU A 231 -0.36 -9.73 6.21
N GLY A 232 -0.76 -10.10 4.98
CA GLY A 232 -2.17 -10.14 4.57
C GLY A 232 -2.75 -8.82 4.07
N TYR A 233 -2.04 -7.71 4.22
CA TYR A 233 -2.52 -6.39 3.80
C TYR A 233 -2.21 -6.10 2.32
N ALA A 234 -3.18 -6.36 1.44
CA ALA A 234 -3.08 -6.06 0.01
C ALA A 234 -3.13 -4.55 -0.33
N GLY A 235 -3.57 -3.71 0.61
CA GLY A 235 -3.79 -2.28 0.40
C GLY A 235 -2.52 -1.43 0.33
N ARG A 236 -2.71 -0.13 0.14
CA ARG A 236 -1.65 0.86 0.33
C ARG A 236 -1.61 1.27 1.79
N ARG A 237 -0.45 1.08 2.44
CA ARG A 237 -0.28 1.37 3.87
C ARG A 237 -0.56 2.84 4.20
N VAL A 238 -0.24 3.73 3.27
CA VAL A 238 -0.58 5.14 3.34
C VAL A 238 -1.44 5.52 2.15
N LEU A 239 -2.62 6.07 2.42
CA LEU A 239 -3.48 6.62 1.38
C LEU A 239 -3.07 8.06 1.11
N VAL A 240 -2.66 8.32 -0.12
CA VAL A 240 -2.51 9.69 -0.62
C VAL A 240 -3.89 10.30 -0.89
N SER A 241 -3.98 11.57 -0.49
CA SER A 241 -5.07 12.54 -0.56
C SER A 241 -5.89 12.63 -1.85
N ARG A 242 -5.71 11.79 -2.88
CA ARG A 242 -6.44 11.94 -4.16
C ARG A 242 -7.96 12.04 -4.02
N LYS A 243 -8.56 11.31 -3.08
CA LYS A 243 -10.00 11.38 -2.79
C LYS A 243 -10.43 12.58 -1.94
N TRP A 244 -9.47 13.36 -1.42
CA TRP A 244 -9.68 14.46 -0.48
C TRP A 244 -9.26 15.82 -1.06
N SER A 245 -8.00 15.96 -1.50
CA SER A 245 -7.52 17.17 -2.18
C SER A 245 -8.01 17.27 -3.62
N ASN A 246 -8.53 16.17 -4.17
CA ASN A 246 -8.71 15.99 -5.62
C ASN A 246 -7.43 16.22 -6.43
N LYS A 247 -6.25 16.20 -5.77
CA LYS A 247 -4.95 16.43 -6.37
C LYS A 247 -4.20 15.11 -6.56
N THR A 248 -3.67 14.93 -7.74
CA THR A 248 -2.73 13.87 -8.11
C THR A 248 -1.33 14.17 -7.54
N LEU A 249 -0.42 13.19 -7.63
CA LEU A 249 1.00 13.43 -7.32
C LEU A 249 1.63 14.47 -8.25
N HIS A 250 1.10 14.62 -9.47
CA HIS A 250 1.54 15.63 -10.42
C HIS A 250 1.14 17.02 -9.90
N ASP A 251 -0.10 17.19 -9.49
CA ASP A 251 -0.60 18.46 -8.94
C ASP A 251 0.16 18.87 -7.67
N HIS A 252 0.47 17.93 -6.78
CA HIS A 252 1.32 18.21 -5.62
C HIS A 252 2.79 18.53 -5.96
N LYS A 253 3.30 18.08 -7.10
CA LYS A 253 4.62 18.52 -7.61
C LYS A 253 4.52 19.94 -8.17
N ALA A 254 3.45 20.25 -8.89
CA ALA A 254 3.19 21.59 -9.40
C ALA A 254 3.02 22.61 -8.26
N ASP A 255 2.22 22.30 -7.23
CA ASP A 255 2.05 23.13 -6.03
C ASP A 255 3.40 23.44 -5.36
N ARG A 256 4.24 22.41 -5.16
CA ARG A 256 5.58 22.60 -4.57
C ARG A 256 6.50 23.42 -5.45
N ARG A 257 6.44 23.23 -6.77
CA ARG A 257 7.20 24.05 -7.72
C ARG A 257 6.75 25.51 -7.62
N ALA A 258 5.45 25.76 -7.66
CA ALA A 258 4.88 27.11 -7.52
C ALA A 258 5.31 27.77 -6.22
N TRP A 259 5.21 27.05 -5.09
CA TRP A 259 5.67 27.54 -3.79
C TRP A 259 7.17 27.85 -3.76
N VAL A 260 8.02 27.01 -4.35
CA VAL A 260 9.46 27.27 -4.46
C VAL A 260 9.72 28.50 -5.34
N LEU A 261 9.03 28.65 -6.47
CA LEU A 261 9.20 29.81 -7.36
C LEU A 261 8.77 31.11 -6.69
N ASP A 262 7.64 31.09 -5.98
CA ASP A 262 7.12 32.21 -5.17
C ASP A 262 8.13 32.62 -4.08
N MET A 263 8.65 31.65 -3.31
CA MET A 263 9.74 31.86 -2.35
C MET A 263 11.00 32.49 -2.96
N LEU A 264 11.22 32.30 -4.26
CA LEU A 264 12.37 32.82 -4.99
C LEU A 264 12.09 34.16 -5.67
N GLY A 265 10.87 34.70 -5.58
CA GLY A 265 10.45 35.87 -6.33
C GLY A 265 10.49 35.65 -7.85
N LEU A 266 10.44 34.39 -8.30
CA LEU A 266 10.46 34.02 -9.71
C LEU A 266 9.02 33.86 -10.22
N PRO A 267 8.72 34.33 -11.44
CA PRO A 267 7.41 34.11 -12.06
C PRO A 267 7.11 32.61 -12.14
N ALA A 268 5.93 32.21 -11.66
CA ALA A 268 5.46 30.81 -11.67
C ALA A 268 5.38 30.25 -13.11
N ASP A 269 5.18 31.18 -14.04
CA ASP A 269 5.02 31.18 -15.48
C ASP A 269 6.34 31.38 -16.24
N ALA A 270 7.49 30.97 -15.68
CA ALA A 270 8.66 30.69 -16.50
C ALA A 270 8.30 29.59 -17.53
N GLU A 271 7.73 30.03 -18.64
CA GLU A 271 7.05 29.25 -19.65
C GLU A 271 8.12 28.45 -20.38
N THR A 272 8.26 27.18 -19.98
CA THR A 272 9.04 26.26 -20.78
C THR A 272 8.10 25.86 -21.90
N ASP A 273 8.28 26.46 -23.08
CA ASP A 273 7.48 26.15 -24.27
C ASP A 273 7.21 24.63 -24.34
N PRO A 274 5.95 24.20 -24.15
CA PRO A 274 5.62 22.79 -24.02
C PRO A 274 5.84 22.02 -25.33
N HIS A 275 6.01 22.73 -26.46
CA HIS A 275 6.35 22.16 -27.77
C HIS A 275 7.85 22.17 -28.07
N ARG A 276 8.68 22.80 -27.24
CA ARG A 276 10.15 22.81 -27.41
C ARG A 276 10.77 21.41 -27.35
N TYR A 277 10.14 20.49 -26.63
CA TYR A 277 10.61 19.11 -26.48
C TYR A 277 9.47 18.11 -26.57
N VAL A 278 9.62 17.10 -27.43
CA VAL A 278 8.73 15.93 -27.48
C VAL A 278 9.37 14.80 -26.68
N TRP A 279 8.72 14.40 -25.58
CA TRP A 279 9.17 13.28 -24.76
C TRP A 279 8.49 12.00 -25.24
N ARG A 280 9.27 10.98 -25.59
CA ARG A 280 8.75 9.62 -25.89
C ARG A 280 9.30 8.62 -24.86
N PRO A 281 8.47 7.68 -24.37
CA PRO A 281 8.97 6.61 -23.51
C PRO A 281 10.00 5.78 -24.27
N VAL A 282 11.22 5.67 -23.71
CA VAL A 282 12.26 4.81 -24.25
C VAL A 282 11.92 3.36 -23.92
N SER A 283 11.86 2.51 -24.95
CA SER A 283 11.56 1.08 -24.80
C SER A 283 12.55 0.39 -23.88
N THR A 284 12.10 -0.61 -23.14
CA THR A 284 13.01 -1.42 -22.31
C THR A 284 14.01 -2.22 -23.15
N LYS A 285 13.69 -2.48 -24.42
CA LYS A 285 14.50 -3.21 -25.40
C LYS A 285 15.41 -2.30 -26.25
N ASP A 286 15.38 -0.98 -26.02
CA ASP A 286 16.21 -0.04 -26.79
C ASP A 286 17.69 -0.23 -26.42
N PRO A 287 18.57 -0.56 -27.39
CA PRO A 287 20.00 -0.81 -27.13
C PRO A 287 20.77 0.46 -26.71
N THR A 288 20.25 1.64 -27.02
CA THR A 288 20.84 2.94 -26.64
C THR A 288 20.40 3.40 -25.25
N ARG A 289 19.49 2.65 -24.62
CA ARG A 289 18.96 2.96 -23.30
C ARG A 289 20.11 2.96 -22.28
N THR A 290 20.32 4.11 -21.65
CA THR A 290 21.28 4.23 -20.54
C THR A 290 21.01 3.13 -19.49
N PRO A 291 22.04 2.36 -19.08
CA PRO A 291 21.87 1.28 -18.10
C PRO A 291 21.21 1.75 -16.80
N LEU A 292 20.44 0.85 -16.17
CA LEU A 292 19.71 1.17 -14.94
C LEU A 292 20.62 1.72 -13.82
N PRO A 293 21.80 1.15 -13.53
CA PRO A 293 22.68 1.67 -12.47
C PRO A 293 23.09 3.13 -12.72
N VAL A 294 23.47 3.47 -13.95
CA VAL A 294 23.87 4.84 -14.33
C VAL A 294 22.71 5.83 -14.19
N ARG A 295 21.51 5.43 -14.59
CA ARG A 295 20.30 6.25 -14.38
C ARG A 295 20.00 6.49 -12.91
N LEU A 296 20.16 5.47 -12.07
CA LEU A 296 19.98 5.58 -10.62
C LEU A 296 21.01 6.57 -10.02
N LEU A 297 22.28 6.44 -10.38
CA LEU A 297 23.34 7.36 -9.96
C LEU A 297 23.07 8.81 -10.39
N ARG A 298 22.65 9.02 -11.64
CA ARG A 298 22.21 10.35 -12.12
C ARG A 298 21.05 10.91 -11.29
N GLY A 299 20.08 10.05 -10.95
CA GLY A 299 18.95 10.41 -10.08
C GLY A 299 19.40 10.85 -8.67
N VAL A 300 20.34 10.11 -8.07
CA VAL A 300 20.94 10.42 -6.76
C VAL A 300 21.69 11.75 -6.82
N ALA A 301 22.61 11.91 -7.78
CA ALA A 301 23.37 13.15 -7.98
C ALA A 301 22.44 14.36 -8.17
N ASN A 302 21.38 14.20 -8.97
CA ASN A 302 20.40 15.27 -9.16
C ASN A 302 19.71 15.63 -7.84
N ARG A 303 19.34 14.65 -7.02
CA ARG A 303 18.71 14.88 -5.71
C ARG A 303 19.63 15.60 -4.73
N HIS A 304 20.93 15.26 -4.71
CA HIS A 304 21.93 16.01 -3.93
C HIS A 304 22.03 17.46 -4.39
N ARG A 305 22.16 17.71 -5.70
CA ARG A 305 22.19 19.08 -6.24
C ARG A 305 20.95 19.88 -5.89
N THR A 306 19.76 19.29 -6.06
CA THR A 306 18.50 19.96 -5.71
C THR A 306 18.41 20.29 -4.21
N ARG A 307 18.87 19.39 -3.33
CA ARG A 307 18.87 19.63 -1.89
C ARG A 307 19.84 20.76 -1.51
N ALA A 308 21.08 20.71 -1.99
CA ALA A 308 22.06 21.75 -1.75
C ALA A 308 21.55 23.12 -2.20
N ARG A 309 20.94 23.18 -3.39
CA ARG A 309 20.32 24.41 -3.89
C ARG A 309 19.17 24.89 -3.01
N LEU A 310 18.30 24.00 -2.51
CA LEU A 310 17.22 24.39 -1.61
C LEU A 310 17.75 24.93 -0.28
N ASP A 311 18.80 24.33 0.26
CA ASP A 311 19.42 24.76 1.53
C ASP A 311 20.09 26.14 1.36
N GLU A 312 20.77 26.38 0.23
CA GLU A 312 21.31 27.69 -0.17
C GLU A 312 20.21 28.76 -0.23
N LEU A 313 19.08 28.43 -0.87
CA LEU A 313 17.95 29.35 -1.03
C LEU A 313 17.25 29.67 0.29
N ARG A 314 17.14 28.69 1.19
CA ARG A 314 16.64 28.89 2.56
C ARG A 314 17.55 29.82 3.35
N ALA A 315 18.86 29.61 3.29
CA ALA A 315 19.81 30.49 3.96
C ALA A 315 19.69 31.94 3.49
N ARG A 316 19.54 32.16 2.17
CA ARG A 316 19.30 33.50 1.60
C ARG A 316 17.99 34.13 2.07
N ALA A 317 16.90 33.38 2.09
CA ALA A 317 15.60 33.87 2.56
C ALA A 317 15.60 34.21 4.06
N ASP A 318 16.33 33.45 4.86
CA ASP A 318 16.49 33.66 6.31
C ASP A 318 17.54 34.73 6.65
N GLY A 319 18.15 35.40 5.67
CA GLY A 319 19.20 36.41 5.86
C GLY A 319 20.52 35.86 6.43
N ARG A 320 20.76 34.55 6.35
CA ARG A 320 21.97 33.90 6.85
C ARG A 320 23.03 33.80 5.73
N PRO A 321 24.32 34.00 6.02
CA PRO A 321 25.36 33.79 5.03
C PRO A 321 25.38 32.32 4.59
N THR A 322 25.34 32.09 3.29
CA THR A 322 25.51 30.75 2.69
C THR A 322 26.90 30.23 3.00
N PRO A 323 27.05 29.01 3.56
CA PRO A 323 28.37 28.38 3.69
C PRO A 323 28.94 28.13 2.29
N ASP A 324 30.19 28.53 2.07
CA ASP A 324 30.93 28.18 0.85
C ASP A 324 31.06 26.66 0.75
N LEU A 325 30.33 26.06 -0.19
CA LEU A 325 30.57 24.69 -0.60
C LEU A 325 31.66 24.70 -1.68
N PRO A 326 32.68 23.82 -1.60
CA PRO A 326 33.78 23.81 -2.56
C PRO A 326 33.24 23.57 -3.96
N ALA A 327 33.54 24.51 -4.86
CA ALA A 327 33.23 24.42 -6.27
C ALA A 327 33.91 23.19 -6.87
N ASN A 328 33.11 22.26 -7.40
CA ASN A 328 33.63 21.20 -8.24
C ASN A 328 34.33 21.83 -9.46
N THR A 329 35.61 21.52 -9.60
CA THR A 329 36.51 21.88 -10.69
C THR A 329 35.84 21.76 -12.07
N PRO A 330 35.93 22.78 -12.96
CA PRO A 330 35.43 22.65 -14.32
C PRO A 330 36.27 21.62 -15.08
N LEU A 331 35.60 20.63 -15.67
CA LEU A 331 36.19 19.73 -16.65
C LEU A 331 36.68 20.57 -17.84
N ARG A 332 38.00 20.63 -18.01
CA ARG A 332 38.62 21.11 -19.25
C ARG A 332 38.14 20.25 -20.42
N GLU A 333 37.67 20.92 -21.46
CA GLU A 333 37.44 20.32 -22.77
C GLU A 333 38.75 19.71 -23.28
N ALA A 334 38.71 18.42 -23.62
CA ALA A 334 39.75 17.77 -24.39
C ALA A 334 39.30 17.76 -25.86
N ALA A 335 40.17 18.28 -26.72
CA ALA A 335 40.09 18.20 -28.17
C ALA A 335 40.16 16.74 -28.67
#